data_AF-A0A662M4D8-F1
#
_entry.id   AF-A0A662M4D8-F1
#
_cell.length_a   1.000
_cell.length_b   1.000
_cell.length_c   1.000
_cell.angle_alpha   90.00
_cell.angle_beta   90.00
_cell.angle_gamma   90.00
#
_symmetry.space_group_name_H-M   'P 1'
#
loop_
_entity.id
_entity.type
_entity.pdbx_description
1 polymer ?
#
loop_
_entity_poly.entity_id
_entity_poly.type
_entity_poly.pdbx_seq_one_letter_code
_entity_poly.pdbx_strand_id
1 'polypeptide(L)'
;MVIKCPVCGEENADDATICKACGAPLEKPSEKKAKSGKILLAIFIFAILVVVAIVVAPIIYKSVPSHNKTDDSDKDGMPDEWELANGLNPNDPSDRTKDADSDGLNNFEEYQMGTDPQNADTDGDGVPDGLDLIPKADAGIRVAITKTRIKDFVDFPRKPTGQIFARIYVDDNLVGEVPSEPAELEIDKIYDVNWSITTNVSDDRSHKVRIELYDKDLIGEEMLDVNGDSPAKDKAGYYLEANYYLGTHIGREQSDSSDGSNDGNSGLQDDKDAMIEYVITTIDMSAL
;
A
#
# COMPACT_ATOMS: atom_id res chain seq x y z
N MET A 1 54.45 -36.87 50.53
CA MET A 1 53.07 -37.17 50.06
C MET A 1 53.20 -38.13 48.87
N VAL A 2 52.14 -38.85 48.50
CA VAL A 2 52.15 -39.68 47.28
C VAL A 2 51.00 -39.25 46.38
N ILE A 3 51.24 -39.19 45.07
CA ILE A 3 50.21 -38.93 44.06
C ILE A 3 49.80 -40.27 43.46
N LYS A 4 48.51 -40.59 43.53
CA LYS A 4 47.95 -41.78 42.87
C LYS A 4 47.71 -41.49 41.39
N CYS A 5 48.11 -42.43 40.55
CA CYS A 5 47.80 -42.34 39.13
C CYS A 5 46.29 -42.50 38.93
N PRO A 6 45.61 -41.55 38.25
CA PRO A 6 44.17 -41.64 38.03
C PRO A 6 43.78 -42.74 37.04
N VAL A 7 44.74 -43.28 36.27
CA VAL A 7 44.50 -44.30 35.24
C VAL A 7 44.67 -45.72 35.77
N CYS A 8 45.76 -46.01 36.50
CA CYS A 8 46.06 -47.37 37.00
C CYS A 8 46.06 -47.50 38.52
N GLY A 9 45.93 -46.39 39.27
CA GLY A 9 45.87 -46.40 40.74
C GLY A 9 47.21 -46.56 41.45
N GLU A 10 48.32 -46.79 40.73
CA GLU A 10 49.66 -46.92 41.32
C GLU A 10 50.07 -45.65 42.07
N GLU A 11 50.69 -45.81 43.23
CA GLU A 11 51.21 -44.70 44.03
C GLU A 11 52.61 -44.28 43.53
N ASN A 12 52.76 -42.97 43.27
CA ASN A 12 53.99 -42.36 42.78
C ASN A 12 54.44 -41.25 43.76
N ALA A 13 55.72 -40.88 43.70
CA ALA A 13 56.25 -39.77 44.49
C ALA A 13 55.47 -38.46 44.19
N ASP A 14 55.38 -37.57 45.17
CA ASP A 14 54.61 -36.31 45.07
C ASP A 14 55.21 -35.27 44.11
N ASP A 15 56.42 -35.49 43.60
CA ASP A 15 57.05 -34.72 42.54
C ASP A 15 57.02 -35.39 41.17
N ALA A 16 56.55 -36.64 41.08
CA ALA A 16 56.45 -37.37 39.82
C ALA A 16 55.40 -36.71 38.90
N THR A 17 55.82 -36.42 37.66
CA THR A 17 54.96 -35.85 36.62
C THR A 17 54.37 -36.90 35.68
N ILE A 18 54.88 -38.14 35.72
CA ILE A 18 54.42 -39.27 34.91
C ILE A 18 54.40 -40.53 35.78
N CYS A 19 53.39 -41.38 35.63
CA CYS A 19 53.27 -42.63 36.37
C CYS A 19 54.32 -43.65 35.94
N LYS A 20 55.09 -44.18 36.90
CA LYS A 20 56.18 -45.13 36.65
C LYS A 20 55.71 -46.47 36.04
N ALA A 21 54.45 -46.85 36.26
CA ALA A 21 53.94 -48.17 35.87
C ALA A 21 53.26 -48.17 34.49
N CYS A 22 52.50 -47.12 34.15
CA CYS A 22 51.74 -47.07 32.89
C CYS A 22 52.09 -45.88 31.99
N GLY A 23 52.97 -44.97 32.42
CA GLY A 23 53.41 -43.82 31.62
C GLY A 23 52.39 -42.68 31.51
N ALA A 24 51.26 -42.73 32.22
CA ALA A 24 50.25 -41.67 32.17
C ALA A 24 50.70 -40.39 32.92
N PRO A 25 50.39 -39.18 32.43
CA PRO A 25 50.72 -37.92 33.12
C PRO A 25 49.99 -37.78 34.45
N LEU A 26 50.65 -37.17 35.44
CA LEU A 26 50.09 -36.89 36.76
C LEU A 26 49.95 -35.37 36.95
N GLU A 27 48.72 -34.87 37.10
CA GLU A 27 48.45 -33.45 37.29
C GLU A 27 48.36 -33.08 38.77
N LYS A 28 49.04 -31.99 39.18
CA LYS A 28 48.98 -31.45 40.55
C LYS A 28 47.81 -30.46 40.69
N PRO A 29 47.10 -30.40 41.84
CA PRO A 29 46.03 -29.43 42.02
C PRO A 29 46.59 -28.00 42.15
N SER A 30 46.06 -27.05 41.36
CA SER A 30 46.48 -25.64 41.38
C SER A 30 45.78 -24.84 42.50
N GLU A 31 46.55 -24.12 43.31
CA GLU A 31 46.05 -23.18 44.34
C GLU A 31 45.47 -21.89 43.71
N LYS A 32 44.28 -21.45 44.17
CA LYS A 32 43.67 -20.16 43.75
C LYS A 32 44.31 -18.99 44.51
N LYS A 33 44.86 -17.99 43.80
CA LYS A 33 45.34 -16.70 44.36
C LYS A 33 44.32 -15.56 44.20
N ALA A 34 44.20 -14.73 45.23
CA ALA A 34 43.36 -13.53 45.32
C ALA A 34 43.75 -12.41 44.32
N LYS A 35 42.76 -11.67 43.80
CA LYS A 35 42.89 -10.61 42.79
C LYS A 35 43.39 -9.28 43.38
N SER A 36 44.42 -8.69 42.75
CA SER A 36 45.10 -7.44 43.14
C SER A 36 44.49 -6.18 42.50
N GLY A 37 44.81 -5.00 43.06
CA GLY A 37 44.19 -3.67 42.85
C GLY A 37 44.09 -3.07 41.44
N LYS A 38 44.27 -3.83 40.35
CA LYS A 38 44.00 -3.38 38.97
C LYS A 38 42.50 -3.17 38.70
N ILE A 39 41.63 -3.88 39.43
CA ILE A 39 40.17 -3.74 39.30
C ILE A 39 39.68 -2.41 39.86
N LEU A 40 40.21 -1.96 41.01
CA LEU A 40 39.83 -0.66 41.57
C LEU A 40 40.26 0.50 40.67
N LEU A 41 41.45 0.42 40.06
CA LEU A 41 41.92 1.44 39.12
C LEU A 41 41.04 1.53 37.87
N ALA A 42 40.62 0.38 37.32
CA ALA A 42 39.71 0.33 36.17
C ALA A 42 38.33 0.92 36.49
N ILE A 43 37.80 0.64 37.68
CA ILE A 43 36.53 1.22 38.16
C ILE A 43 36.66 2.74 38.29
N PHE A 44 37.79 3.24 38.81
CA PHE A 44 38.01 4.68 38.98
C PHE A 44 38.15 5.42 37.64
N ILE A 45 38.87 4.84 36.67
CA ILE A 45 38.98 5.39 35.32
C ILE A 45 37.61 5.41 34.62
N PHE A 46 36.84 4.33 34.74
CA PHE A 46 35.48 4.27 34.18
C PHE A 46 34.56 5.33 34.80
N ALA A 47 34.61 5.50 36.12
CA ALA A 47 33.84 6.55 36.81
C ALA A 47 34.22 7.96 36.32
N ILE A 48 35.51 8.22 36.09
CA ILE A 48 35.96 9.49 35.51
C ILE A 48 35.44 9.67 34.08
N LEU A 49 35.50 8.64 33.23
CA LEU A 49 34.99 8.71 31.86
C LEU A 49 33.47 8.96 31.82
N VAL A 50 32.72 8.37 32.75
CA VAL A 50 31.28 8.60 32.89
C VAL A 50 31.02 10.04 33.36
N VAL A 51 31.77 10.55 34.33
CA VAL A 51 31.64 11.94 34.78
C VAL A 51 32.03 12.92 33.68
N VAL A 52 33.08 12.63 32.91
CA VAL A 52 33.47 13.43 31.74
C VAL A 52 32.38 13.38 30.67
N ALA A 53 31.77 12.24 30.38
CA ALA A 53 30.64 12.16 29.45
C ALA A 53 29.45 13.00 29.96
N ILE A 54 29.11 12.92 31.25
CA ILE A 54 27.96 13.65 31.81
C ILE A 54 28.22 15.15 31.90
N VAL A 55 29.46 15.60 32.15
CA VAL A 55 29.79 17.02 32.35
C VAL A 55 30.24 17.70 31.05
N VAL A 56 31.01 16.99 30.21
CA VAL A 56 31.58 17.55 28.98
C VAL A 56 30.66 17.36 27.79
N ALA A 57 29.88 16.27 27.69
CA ALA A 57 28.96 16.11 26.57
C ALA A 57 27.93 17.26 26.49
N PRO A 58 27.30 17.72 27.59
CA PRO A 58 26.39 18.88 27.52
C PRO A 58 27.08 20.19 27.12
N ILE A 59 28.41 20.31 27.28
CA ILE A 59 29.18 21.49 26.88
C ILE A 59 29.51 21.45 25.37
N ILE A 60 29.68 20.25 24.80
CA ILE A 60 29.92 20.03 23.36
C ILE A 60 28.59 20.03 22.59
N TYR A 61 27.51 19.49 23.17
CA TYR A 61 26.14 19.60 22.67
C TYR A 61 25.56 20.99 22.98
N LYS A 62 26.27 22.05 22.60
CA LYS A 62 25.68 23.37 22.43
C LYS A 62 24.74 23.30 21.23
N SER A 63 23.44 23.41 21.53
CA SER A 63 22.36 23.82 20.63
C SER A 63 22.47 23.30 19.20
N VAL A 64 21.90 22.11 18.94
CA VAL A 64 21.11 22.00 17.70
C VAL A 64 20.09 23.13 17.83
N PRO A 65 20.06 24.13 16.92
CA PRO A 65 19.00 25.10 16.94
C PRO A 65 17.71 24.32 17.04
N SER A 66 16.91 24.57 18.07
CA SER A 66 15.54 24.10 18.07
C SER A 66 14.88 24.89 16.96
N HIS A 67 15.02 24.41 15.74
CA HIS A 67 14.41 25.04 14.60
C HIS A 67 12.94 24.85 14.81
N ASN A 68 12.28 25.93 15.22
CA ASN A 68 10.88 25.85 15.52
C ASN A 68 10.20 25.45 14.21
N LYS A 69 9.23 24.54 14.24
CA LYS A 69 8.51 24.07 13.04
C LYS A 69 7.91 25.21 12.19
N THR A 70 7.87 26.42 12.73
CA THR A 70 7.33 27.65 12.13
C THR A 70 8.39 28.70 11.84
N ASP A 71 9.67 28.47 12.14
CA ASP A 71 10.73 29.41 11.78
C ASP A 71 10.94 29.32 10.25
N ASP A 72 11.18 30.49 9.65
CA ASP A 72 11.41 30.74 8.21
C ASP A 72 12.54 31.79 8.16
N SER A 73 13.79 31.33 8.16
CA SER A 73 14.97 32.15 8.43
C SER A 73 15.29 33.13 7.30
N ASP A 74 15.08 32.74 6.04
CA ASP A 74 15.28 33.60 4.87
C ASP A 74 14.02 34.31 4.37
N LYS A 75 12.86 33.99 4.97
CA LYS A 75 11.56 34.63 4.75
C LYS A 75 11.02 34.42 3.34
N ASP A 76 11.32 33.26 2.77
CA ASP A 76 10.80 32.87 1.47
C ASP A 76 9.43 32.18 1.58
N GLY A 77 8.92 31.92 2.78
CA GLY A 77 7.61 31.31 3.01
C GLY A 77 7.61 29.78 3.07
N MET A 78 8.77 29.14 2.99
CA MET A 78 8.98 27.73 3.37
C MET A 78 9.54 27.68 4.81
N PRO A 79 9.06 26.78 5.68
CA PRO A 79 9.63 26.64 7.03
C PRO A 79 10.97 25.91 6.98
N ASP A 80 11.98 26.34 7.75
CA ASP A 80 13.30 25.71 7.57
C ASP A 80 13.40 24.25 8.06
N GLU A 81 12.42 23.74 8.82
CA GLU A 81 12.34 22.30 9.09
C GLU A 81 12.00 21.53 7.81
N TRP A 82 11.07 22.06 7.01
CA TRP A 82 10.68 21.46 5.73
C TRP A 82 11.82 21.58 4.71
N GLU A 83 12.43 22.76 4.59
CA GLU A 83 13.57 22.95 3.67
C GLU A 83 14.71 21.98 3.99
N LEU A 84 15.10 21.87 5.27
CA LEU A 84 16.16 20.95 5.68
C LEU A 84 15.79 19.48 5.44
N ALA A 85 14.53 19.11 5.67
CA ALA A 85 14.05 17.75 5.44
C ALA A 85 14.10 17.34 3.96
N ASN A 86 13.92 18.32 3.05
CA ASN A 86 13.93 18.11 1.60
C ASN A 86 15.24 18.56 0.92
N GLY A 87 16.32 18.73 1.70
CA GLY A 87 17.66 19.02 1.16
C GLY A 87 17.87 20.43 0.60
N LEU A 88 16.98 21.37 0.94
CA LEU A 88 17.08 22.79 0.59
C LEU A 88 17.87 23.57 1.66
N ASN A 89 18.10 24.87 1.42
CA ASN A 89 18.89 25.71 2.31
C ASN A 89 18.02 26.76 3.01
N PRO A 90 17.72 26.58 4.31
CA PRO A 90 17.06 27.52 5.21
C PRO A 90 17.45 29.01 5.18
N ASN A 91 18.57 29.34 4.55
CA ASN A 91 19.15 30.68 4.55
C ASN A 91 19.36 31.22 3.10
N ASP A 92 18.84 30.54 2.08
CA ASP A 92 18.92 30.95 0.67
C ASP A 92 17.53 31.13 0.05
N PRO A 93 16.95 32.35 0.10
CA PRO A 93 15.58 32.58 -0.36
C PRO A 93 15.42 32.47 -1.89
N SER A 94 16.51 32.20 -2.62
CA SER A 94 16.48 31.99 -4.06
C SER A 94 16.15 30.55 -4.45
N ASP A 95 16.36 29.58 -3.55
CA ASP A 95 16.07 28.17 -3.86
C ASP A 95 14.57 27.88 -3.92
N ARG A 96 13.71 28.66 -3.24
CA ARG A 96 12.26 28.71 -3.44
C ARG A 96 11.79 28.58 -4.89
N THR A 97 12.48 29.30 -5.78
CA THR A 97 12.11 29.43 -7.20
C THR A 97 12.88 28.49 -8.12
N LYS A 98 13.74 27.64 -7.56
CA LYS A 98 14.42 26.59 -8.29
C LYS A 98 13.50 25.38 -8.38
N ASP A 99 13.70 24.63 -9.44
CA ASP A 99 13.09 23.34 -9.72
C ASP A 99 14.24 22.33 -9.57
N ALA A 100 14.29 21.66 -8.43
CA ALA A 100 15.48 20.91 -8.00
C ALA A 100 15.60 19.54 -8.68
N ASP A 101 14.49 18.93 -9.08
CA ASP A 101 14.42 17.64 -9.77
C ASP A 101 14.01 17.74 -11.25
N SER A 102 13.68 18.94 -11.74
CA SER A 102 13.37 19.26 -13.13
C SER A 102 12.04 18.67 -13.65
N ASP A 103 11.04 18.61 -12.78
CA ASP A 103 9.71 18.08 -13.08
C ASP A 103 8.72 19.15 -13.58
N GLY A 104 9.06 20.43 -13.39
CA GLY A 104 8.26 21.58 -13.78
C GLY A 104 7.59 22.35 -12.63
N LEU A 105 7.69 21.87 -11.39
CA LEU A 105 7.34 22.61 -10.17
C LEU A 105 8.59 23.26 -9.58
N ASN A 106 8.42 24.45 -8.99
CA ASN A 106 9.46 24.97 -8.12
C ASN A 106 9.29 24.45 -6.68
N ASN A 107 10.36 24.45 -5.91
CA ASN A 107 10.40 23.98 -4.53
C ASN A 107 9.26 24.52 -3.65
N PHE A 108 8.79 25.75 -3.89
CA PHE A 108 7.66 26.31 -3.14
C PHE A 108 6.30 25.79 -3.59
N GLU A 109 6.10 25.55 -4.89
CA GLU A 109 4.91 24.86 -5.39
C GLU A 109 4.83 23.44 -4.81
N GLU A 110 5.97 22.76 -4.76
CA GLU A 110 6.08 21.43 -4.15
C GLU A 110 5.83 21.45 -2.65
N TYR A 111 6.31 22.46 -1.93
CA TYR A 111 5.92 22.68 -0.53
C TYR A 111 4.41 22.85 -0.36
N GLN A 112 3.77 23.59 -1.26
CA GLN A 112 2.31 23.82 -1.22
C GLN A 112 1.50 22.57 -1.55
N MET A 113 1.96 21.77 -2.50
CA MET A 113 1.32 20.51 -2.91
C MET A 113 1.67 19.37 -1.94
N GLY A 114 2.82 19.48 -1.27
CA GLY A 114 3.40 18.49 -0.38
C GLY A 114 3.98 17.30 -1.13
N THR A 115 4.60 17.56 -2.29
CA THR A 115 5.46 16.65 -3.06
C THR A 115 6.91 16.77 -2.58
N ASP A 116 7.82 15.96 -3.11
CA ASP A 116 9.24 15.94 -2.73
C ASP A 116 10.10 16.67 -3.77
N PRO A 117 10.71 17.84 -3.44
CA PRO A 117 11.51 18.63 -4.38
C PRO A 117 12.81 18.00 -4.85
N GLN A 118 13.10 16.77 -4.42
CA GLN A 118 14.22 15.98 -4.91
C GLN A 118 13.78 14.78 -5.74
N ASN A 119 12.48 14.63 -5.99
CA ASN A 119 11.89 13.49 -6.65
C ASN A 119 10.79 13.92 -7.60
N ALA A 120 11.15 13.95 -8.90
CA ALA A 120 10.29 14.44 -9.96
C ALA A 120 8.94 13.71 -10.14
N ASP A 121 8.72 12.60 -9.43
CA ASP A 121 7.55 11.72 -9.50
C ASP A 121 7.35 11.14 -8.09
N THR A 122 6.61 11.87 -7.25
CA THR A 122 6.53 11.68 -5.80
C THR A 122 5.87 10.35 -5.42
N ASP A 123 4.86 9.91 -6.16
CA ASP A 123 4.18 8.64 -5.90
C ASP A 123 4.65 7.47 -6.76
N GLY A 124 5.47 7.74 -7.78
CA GLY A 124 6.18 6.75 -8.56
C GLY A 124 5.32 6.05 -9.61
N ASP A 125 4.23 6.69 -10.05
CA ASP A 125 3.32 6.13 -11.06
C ASP A 125 3.85 6.30 -12.51
N GLY A 126 4.91 7.11 -12.67
CA GLY A 126 5.59 7.39 -13.93
C GLY A 126 5.27 8.75 -14.54
N VAL A 127 4.47 9.58 -13.87
CA VAL A 127 4.09 10.93 -14.29
C VAL A 127 4.82 11.95 -13.41
N PRO A 128 5.46 12.98 -14.00
CA PRO A 128 6.10 14.00 -13.18
C PRO A 128 5.10 14.84 -12.38
N ASP A 129 5.43 15.24 -11.14
CA ASP A 129 4.49 15.92 -10.25
C ASP A 129 3.92 17.22 -10.85
N GLY A 130 4.73 17.95 -11.63
CA GLY A 130 4.31 19.14 -12.37
C GLY A 130 3.29 18.91 -13.49
N LEU A 131 3.05 17.66 -13.88
CA LEU A 131 2.07 17.25 -14.88
C LEU A 131 0.93 16.41 -14.29
N ASP A 132 1.14 15.83 -13.12
CA ASP A 132 0.21 14.92 -12.46
C ASP A 132 -0.93 15.69 -11.74
N LEU A 133 -2.14 15.13 -11.84
CA LEU A 133 -3.34 15.63 -11.18
C LEU A 133 -3.43 15.23 -9.70
N ILE A 134 -2.81 14.12 -9.30
CA ILE A 134 -2.79 13.57 -7.94
C ILE A 134 -1.35 13.11 -7.58
N PRO A 135 -0.35 14.02 -7.55
CA PRO A 135 1.10 13.72 -7.44
C PRO A 135 1.57 13.13 -6.09
N LYS A 136 0.67 12.57 -5.31
CA LYS A 136 0.95 12.09 -3.94
C LYS A 136 0.37 10.72 -3.68
N ALA A 137 -0.32 10.15 -4.65
CA ALA A 137 -0.95 8.86 -4.53
C ALA A 137 -1.24 8.31 -5.92
N ASP A 138 -0.63 7.18 -6.24
CA ASP A 138 -0.97 6.31 -7.38
C ASP A 138 -2.49 6.02 -7.35
N ALA A 139 -3.27 6.80 -8.12
CA ALA A 139 -4.71 6.82 -7.97
C ALA A 139 -5.39 5.85 -8.94
N GLY A 140 -6.11 4.89 -8.37
CA GLY A 140 -6.91 3.92 -9.11
C GLY A 140 -8.39 4.24 -9.10
N ILE A 141 -9.16 3.35 -9.73
CA ILE A 141 -10.62 3.41 -9.73
C ILE A 141 -11.20 2.16 -9.06
N ARG A 142 -12.18 2.38 -8.17
CA ARG A 142 -13.10 1.36 -7.69
C ARG A 142 -14.44 1.50 -8.39
N VAL A 143 -14.89 0.45 -9.06
CA VAL A 143 -16.24 0.36 -9.63
C VAL A 143 -17.08 -0.55 -8.74
N ALA A 144 -18.19 -0.04 -8.23
CA ALA A 144 -19.10 -0.77 -7.35
C ALA A 144 -20.53 -0.78 -7.91
N ILE A 145 -21.10 -1.96 -8.10
CA ILE A 145 -22.54 -2.14 -8.27
C ILE A 145 -23.14 -2.23 -6.87
N THR A 146 -24.07 -1.33 -6.57
CA THR A 146 -24.68 -1.18 -5.24
C THR A 146 -26.09 -1.74 -5.18
N LYS A 147 -26.82 -1.75 -6.31
CA LYS A 147 -28.11 -2.43 -6.42
C LYS A 147 -28.27 -3.09 -7.77
N THR A 148 -29.06 -4.16 -7.80
CA THR A 148 -29.50 -4.79 -9.05
C THR A 148 -30.88 -5.41 -8.92
N ARG A 149 -31.57 -5.56 -10.07
CA ARG A 149 -32.82 -6.31 -10.23
C ARG A 149 -32.87 -6.88 -11.63
N ILE A 150 -33.32 -8.13 -11.77
CA ILE A 150 -33.49 -8.80 -13.07
C ILE A 150 -34.98 -8.92 -13.41
N LYS A 151 -35.36 -8.71 -14.67
CA LYS A 151 -36.73 -8.82 -15.19
C LYS A 151 -36.97 -10.10 -15.98
N ASP A 152 -36.08 -10.41 -16.91
CA ASP A 152 -36.24 -11.55 -17.81
C ASP A 152 -34.87 -12.17 -18.10
N PHE A 153 -34.85 -13.48 -18.23
CA PHE A 153 -33.72 -14.27 -18.72
C PHE A 153 -34.23 -15.63 -19.19
N VAL A 154 -33.61 -16.19 -20.23
CA VAL A 154 -34.07 -17.44 -20.85
C VAL A 154 -33.40 -18.64 -20.20
N ASP A 155 -33.79 -18.96 -18.97
CA ASP A 155 -33.20 -20.10 -18.25
C ASP A 155 -33.77 -21.45 -18.74
N PHE A 156 -32.90 -22.42 -19.07
CA PHE A 156 -33.31 -23.79 -19.41
C PHE A 156 -32.67 -24.86 -18.51
N PRO A 157 -33.44 -25.66 -17.74
CA PRO A 157 -34.89 -25.57 -17.54
C PRO A 157 -35.28 -24.31 -16.77
N ARG A 158 -36.49 -23.78 -17.02
CA ARG A 158 -36.97 -22.54 -16.40
C ARG A 158 -36.87 -22.58 -14.88
N LYS A 159 -36.06 -21.69 -14.30
CA LYS A 159 -35.94 -21.46 -12.86
C LYS A 159 -36.58 -20.13 -12.48
N PRO A 160 -36.93 -19.95 -11.20
CA PRO A 160 -37.37 -18.65 -10.66
C PRO A 160 -36.18 -17.70 -10.36
N THR A 161 -34.95 -18.18 -10.54
CA THR A 161 -33.70 -17.50 -10.17
C THR A 161 -32.67 -17.65 -11.28
N GLY A 162 -31.83 -16.63 -11.46
CA GLY A 162 -30.71 -16.60 -12.42
C GLY A 162 -29.37 -16.47 -11.69
N GLN A 163 -28.28 -16.85 -12.35
CA GLN A 163 -26.92 -16.79 -11.80
C GLN A 163 -26.19 -15.56 -12.34
N ILE A 164 -26.30 -14.46 -11.60
CA ILE A 164 -25.97 -13.13 -12.08
C ILE A 164 -24.54 -12.73 -11.71
N PHE A 165 -23.81 -12.19 -12.68
CA PHE A 165 -22.52 -11.56 -12.46
C PHE A 165 -22.32 -10.42 -13.46
N ALA A 166 -21.36 -9.53 -13.17
CA ALA A 166 -21.00 -8.43 -14.04
C ALA A 166 -19.54 -8.55 -14.49
N ARG A 167 -19.27 -8.16 -15.74
CA ARG A 167 -17.92 -7.91 -16.25
C ARG A 167 -17.69 -6.40 -16.25
N ILE A 168 -16.59 -5.99 -15.63
CA ILE A 168 -16.18 -4.58 -15.58
C ILE A 168 -14.98 -4.40 -16.49
N TYR A 169 -15.08 -3.43 -17.40
CA TYR A 169 -13.99 -3.03 -18.28
C TYR A 169 -13.60 -1.59 -17.99
N VAL A 170 -12.30 -1.33 -18.07
CA VAL A 170 -11.74 0.01 -18.03
C VAL A 170 -10.84 0.19 -19.25
N ASP A 171 -11.12 1.22 -20.03
CA ASP A 171 -10.48 1.49 -21.32
C ASP A 171 -10.47 0.26 -22.25
N ASP A 172 -11.64 -0.40 -22.34
CA ASP A 172 -11.88 -1.61 -23.13
C ASP A 172 -11.13 -2.88 -22.67
N ASN A 173 -10.36 -2.81 -21.58
CA ASN A 173 -9.72 -3.98 -20.98
C ASN A 173 -10.60 -4.56 -19.87
N LEU A 174 -10.81 -5.88 -19.88
CA LEU A 174 -11.52 -6.58 -18.80
C LEU A 174 -10.70 -6.49 -17.51
N VAL A 175 -11.25 -5.82 -16.51
CA VAL A 175 -10.67 -5.71 -15.17
C VAL A 175 -11.01 -6.95 -14.34
N GLY A 176 -12.24 -7.44 -14.47
CA GLY A 176 -12.66 -8.69 -13.83
C GLY A 176 -14.16 -8.87 -13.74
N GLU A 177 -14.54 -9.94 -13.05
CA GLU A 177 -15.92 -10.37 -12.84
C GLU A 177 -16.33 -10.17 -11.39
N VAL A 178 -17.51 -9.62 -11.16
CA VAL A 178 -18.08 -9.39 -9.82
C VAL A 178 -19.53 -9.85 -9.74
N PRO A 179 -19.94 -10.58 -8.68
CA PRO A 179 -19.09 -11.13 -7.63
C PRO A 179 -18.16 -12.23 -8.17
N SER A 180 -17.19 -12.68 -7.35
CA SER A 180 -16.20 -13.70 -7.76
C SER A 180 -16.81 -15.05 -8.17
N GLU A 181 -18.05 -15.31 -7.74
CA GLU A 181 -18.89 -16.42 -8.18
C GLU A 181 -20.28 -15.86 -8.47
N PRO A 182 -20.98 -16.30 -9.52
CA PRO A 182 -22.31 -15.80 -9.86
C PRO A 182 -23.30 -15.87 -8.70
N ALA A 183 -24.05 -14.80 -8.51
CA ALA A 183 -25.05 -14.67 -7.46
C ALA A 183 -26.42 -15.19 -7.91
N GLU A 184 -27.02 -16.10 -7.15
CA GLU A 184 -28.36 -16.60 -7.42
C GLU A 184 -29.42 -15.54 -7.02
N LEU A 185 -30.05 -14.89 -7.99
CA LEU A 185 -31.02 -13.80 -7.77
C LEU A 185 -32.42 -14.15 -8.30
N GLU A 186 -33.47 -13.79 -7.57
CA GLU A 186 -34.86 -13.95 -8.00
C GLU A 186 -35.27 -12.86 -9.00
N ILE A 187 -36.10 -13.24 -9.97
CA ILE A 187 -36.73 -12.29 -10.91
C ILE A 187 -37.60 -11.27 -10.14
N ASP A 188 -37.62 -10.03 -10.64
CA ASP A 188 -38.39 -8.89 -10.15
C ASP A 188 -38.12 -8.44 -8.71
N LYS A 189 -37.09 -9.01 -8.07
CA LYS A 189 -36.65 -8.62 -6.73
C LYS A 189 -35.44 -7.71 -6.79
N ILE A 190 -35.53 -6.59 -6.07
CA ILE A 190 -34.40 -5.66 -5.90
C ILE A 190 -33.49 -6.20 -4.80
N TYR A 191 -32.19 -6.23 -5.10
CA TYR A 191 -31.14 -6.59 -4.15
C TYR A 191 -30.19 -5.41 -3.95
N ASP A 192 -29.93 -5.07 -2.68
CA ASP A 192 -28.74 -4.31 -2.30
C ASP A 192 -27.54 -5.26 -2.35
N VAL A 193 -26.56 -4.92 -3.18
CA VAL A 193 -25.35 -5.72 -3.41
C VAL A 193 -24.12 -4.88 -3.09
N ASN A 194 -22.98 -5.54 -2.90
CA ASN A 194 -21.69 -4.88 -2.70
C ASN A 194 -20.65 -5.54 -3.60
N TRP A 195 -20.94 -5.55 -4.89
CA TRP A 195 -20.08 -6.14 -5.90
C TRP A 195 -19.16 -5.04 -6.39
N SER A 196 -17.87 -5.17 -6.11
CA SER A 196 -16.92 -4.14 -6.51
C SER A 196 -15.61 -4.72 -6.94
N ILE A 197 -14.96 -4.02 -7.86
CA ILE A 197 -13.60 -4.29 -8.27
C ILE A 197 -12.80 -3.00 -8.29
N THR A 198 -11.51 -3.13 -8.00
CA THR A 198 -10.54 -2.06 -8.01
C THR A 198 -9.50 -2.36 -9.07
N THR A 199 -9.05 -1.34 -9.78
CA THR A 199 -7.94 -1.44 -10.72
C THR A 199 -7.07 -0.20 -10.68
N ASN A 200 -5.76 -0.40 -10.86
CA ASN A 200 -4.85 0.72 -11.06
C ASN A 200 -5.03 1.27 -12.48
N VAL A 201 -5.13 2.58 -12.60
CA VAL A 201 -5.26 3.31 -13.86
C VAL A 201 -4.36 4.55 -13.79
N SER A 202 -4.05 5.13 -14.94
CA SER A 202 -3.47 6.48 -14.97
C SER A 202 -4.47 7.48 -14.38
N ASP A 203 -4.02 8.48 -13.66
CA ASP A 203 -4.87 9.51 -13.06
C ASP A 203 -4.81 10.86 -13.77
N ASP A 204 -3.84 11.03 -14.68
CA ASP A 204 -3.72 12.13 -15.63
C ASP A 204 -4.85 12.32 -16.64
N ARG A 205 -5.73 11.32 -16.78
CA ARG A 205 -6.73 11.33 -17.85
C ARG A 205 -8.07 10.77 -17.42
N SER A 206 -9.05 10.98 -18.28
CA SER A 206 -10.33 10.31 -18.16
C SER A 206 -10.23 8.86 -18.61
N HIS A 207 -10.99 8.00 -17.92
CA HIS A 207 -11.13 6.58 -18.17
C HIS A 207 -12.54 6.24 -18.61
N LYS A 208 -12.65 5.28 -19.51
CA LYS A 208 -13.94 4.76 -19.95
C LYS A 208 -14.28 3.50 -19.16
N VAL A 209 -15.29 3.56 -18.31
CA VAL A 209 -15.78 2.43 -17.52
C VAL A 209 -16.98 1.82 -18.23
N ARG A 210 -16.91 0.52 -18.54
CA ARG A 210 -18.03 -0.25 -19.09
C ARG A 210 -18.45 -1.35 -18.13
N ILE A 211 -19.76 -1.48 -17.90
CA ILE A 211 -20.38 -2.48 -17.03
C ILE A 211 -21.33 -3.33 -17.88
N GLU A 212 -20.99 -4.61 -18.02
CA GLU A 212 -21.82 -5.62 -18.67
C GLU A 212 -22.40 -6.55 -17.59
N LEU A 213 -23.69 -6.85 -17.66
CA LEU A 213 -24.34 -7.81 -16.75
C LEU A 213 -24.69 -9.08 -17.52
N TYR A 214 -24.55 -10.22 -16.84
CA TYR A 214 -24.74 -11.53 -17.42
C TYR A 214 -25.56 -12.44 -16.50
N ASP A 215 -26.34 -13.31 -17.13
CA ASP A 215 -26.87 -14.52 -16.52
C ASP A 215 -26.07 -15.73 -17.02
N LYS A 216 -25.72 -16.63 -16.09
CA LYS A 216 -25.01 -17.87 -16.39
C LYS A 216 -25.94 -19.06 -16.22
N ASP A 217 -26.17 -19.78 -17.30
CA ASP A 217 -27.02 -20.96 -17.28
C ASP A 217 -26.26 -22.23 -17.70
N LEU A 218 -26.99 -23.32 -17.91
CA LEU A 218 -26.40 -24.60 -18.33
C LEU A 218 -25.96 -24.63 -19.79
N ILE A 219 -26.41 -23.69 -20.62
CA ILE A 219 -26.18 -23.65 -22.06
C ILE A 219 -25.21 -22.52 -22.47
N GLY A 220 -24.88 -21.60 -21.56
CA GLY A 220 -23.89 -20.56 -21.77
C GLY A 220 -24.03 -19.37 -20.82
N GLU A 221 -23.55 -18.22 -21.29
CA GLU A 221 -23.70 -16.94 -20.63
C GLU A 221 -24.50 -16.03 -21.56
N GLU A 222 -25.55 -15.42 -21.03
CA GLU A 222 -26.42 -14.48 -21.73
C GLU A 222 -26.18 -13.08 -21.16
N MET A 223 -25.88 -12.11 -22.03
CA MET A 223 -25.76 -10.70 -21.61
C MET A 223 -27.16 -10.11 -21.44
N LEU A 224 -27.38 -9.43 -20.34
CA LEU A 224 -28.64 -8.77 -20.01
C LEU A 224 -28.62 -7.31 -20.47
N ASP A 225 -29.70 -6.83 -21.07
CA ASP A 225 -29.87 -5.42 -21.43
C ASP A 225 -29.97 -4.53 -20.18
N VAL A 226 -28.94 -3.70 -19.97
CA VAL A 226 -28.90 -2.71 -18.89
C VAL A 226 -28.91 -1.26 -19.36
N ASN A 227 -28.95 -0.94 -20.66
CA ASN A 227 -28.94 0.45 -21.15
C ASN A 227 -30.23 0.85 -21.89
N GLY A 228 -31.00 -0.10 -22.43
CA GLY A 228 -32.30 0.12 -23.08
C GLY A 228 -32.25 0.83 -24.43
N ASP A 229 -31.11 0.79 -25.12
CA ASP A 229 -30.95 1.40 -26.44
C ASP A 229 -31.48 0.48 -27.57
N SER A 230 -32.17 1.07 -28.57
CA SER A 230 -32.71 0.36 -29.75
C SER A 230 -32.19 1.00 -31.04
N PRO A 231 -31.80 0.24 -32.10
CA PRO A 231 -32.14 -1.16 -32.40
C PRO A 231 -31.12 -2.22 -31.93
N ALA A 232 -31.65 -3.36 -31.51
CA ALA A 232 -30.94 -4.58 -31.06
C ALA A 232 -30.13 -5.35 -32.15
N LYS A 233 -29.66 -4.74 -33.24
CA LYS A 233 -29.11 -5.49 -34.40
C LYS A 233 -27.61 -5.34 -34.69
N ASP A 234 -26.86 -4.66 -33.85
CA ASP A 234 -25.43 -4.47 -34.10
C ASP A 234 -24.59 -4.57 -32.82
N LYS A 235 -24.37 -5.81 -32.39
CA LYS A 235 -23.12 -6.38 -31.80
C LYS A 235 -22.42 -5.70 -30.61
N ALA A 236 -22.88 -4.60 -30.03
CA ALA A 236 -22.16 -3.94 -28.92
C ALA A 236 -23.04 -3.05 -27.99
N GLY A 237 -24.31 -3.37 -27.74
CA GLY A 237 -25.28 -2.34 -27.32
C GLY A 237 -26.06 -2.53 -26.01
N TYR A 238 -25.66 -3.40 -25.08
CA TYR A 238 -26.47 -3.72 -23.89
C TYR A 238 -25.85 -3.28 -22.56
N TYR A 239 -24.72 -2.58 -22.59
CA TYR A 239 -23.93 -2.27 -21.41
C TYR A 239 -24.05 -0.81 -21.00
N LEU A 240 -23.73 -0.52 -19.75
CA LEU A 240 -23.55 0.85 -19.28
C LEU A 240 -22.12 1.31 -19.56
N GLU A 241 -21.98 2.55 -20.03
CA GLU A 241 -20.69 3.18 -20.24
C GLU A 241 -20.67 4.56 -19.57
N ALA A 242 -19.62 4.81 -18.81
CA ALA A 242 -19.38 6.09 -18.16
C ALA A 242 -17.95 6.54 -18.42
N ASN A 243 -17.79 7.77 -18.88
CA ASN A 243 -16.50 8.44 -18.81
C ASN A 243 -16.31 8.95 -17.38
N TYR A 244 -15.19 8.58 -16.78
CA TYR A 244 -14.84 8.92 -15.41
C TYR A 244 -13.52 9.68 -15.40
N TYR A 245 -13.56 10.89 -14.85
CA TYR A 245 -12.38 11.71 -14.58
C TYR A 245 -12.02 11.54 -13.11
N LEU A 246 -10.78 11.19 -12.77
CA LEU A 246 -10.37 10.93 -11.38
C LEU A 246 -10.44 12.20 -10.51
N GLY A 247 -10.26 13.37 -11.12
CA GLY A 247 -10.24 14.64 -10.40
C GLY A 247 -8.81 15.02 -10.03
N THR A 248 -8.67 15.78 -8.95
CA THR A 248 -7.37 16.26 -8.44
C THR A 248 -7.13 15.80 -6.99
N HIS A 249 -7.88 14.80 -6.53
CA HIS A 249 -7.77 14.22 -5.19
C HIS A 249 -8.47 12.87 -5.10
N ILE A 250 -7.99 12.03 -4.18
CA ILE A 250 -8.60 10.76 -3.82
C ILE A 250 -10.00 10.97 -3.21
N GLY A 251 -10.92 10.06 -3.53
CA GLY A 251 -12.27 10.04 -2.96
C GLY A 251 -13.33 10.75 -3.80
N ARG A 252 -13.00 11.23 -5.01
CA ARG A 252 -14.03 11.67 -5.96
C ARG A 252 -14.98 10.51 -6.26
N GLU A 253 -16.28 10.78 -6.35
CA GLU A 253 -17.29 9.79 -6.70
C GLU A 253 -18.15 10.24 -7.87
N GLN A 254 -18.60 9.28 -8.68
CA GLN A 254 -19.62 9.45 -9.70
C GLN A 254 -20.55 8.26 -9.64
N SER A 255 -21.84 8.52 -9.43
CA SER A 255 -22.88 7.50 -9.42
C SER A 255 -23.86 7.73 -10.55
N ASP A 256 -24.41 6.63 -11.05
CA ASP A 256 -25.51 6.64 -12.00
C ASP A 256 -26.32 5.36 -11.83
N SER A 257 -27.44 5.28 -12.54
CA SER A 257 -28.32 4.13 -12.50
C SER A 257 -28.96 3.89 -13.86
N SER A 258 -29.15 2.63 -14.20
CA SER A 258 -30.15 2.25 -15.20
C SER A 258 -31.43 1.85 -14.51
N ASP A 259 -32.51 2.57 -14.75
CA ASP A 259 -33.81 2.34 -14.13
C ASP A 259 -34.51 1.04 -14.54
N GLY A 260 -33.99 0.32 -15.55
CA GLY A 260 -34.63 -0.90 -16.05
C GLY A 260 -36.04 -0.67 -16.62
N SER A 261 -36.41 0.55 -17.03
CA SER A 261 -37.72 0.83 -17.65
C SER A 261 -37.64 0.64 -19.17
N ASN A 262 -38.39 -0.30 -19.77
CA ASN A 262 -39.75 -0.09 -20.26
C ASN A 262 -40.64 -1.36 -20.10
N ASP A 263 -41.76 -1.50 -20.80
CA ASP A 263 -43.13 -1.66 -20.31
C ASP A 263 -43.83 -3.00 -20.58
N GLY A 264 -43.14 -4.12 -20.80
CA GLY A 264 -43.90 -5.33 -21.09
C GLY A 264 -43.12 -6.61 -21.14
N ASN A 265 -43.63 -7.58 -20.39
CA ASN A 265 -43.49 -9.03 -20.50
C ASN A 265 -43.83 -9.54 -21.94
N SER A 266 -43.14 -9.04 -22.96
CA SER A 266 -43.47 -9.21 -24.37
C SER A 266 -42.52 -10.15 -25.11
N GLY A 267 -41.37 -10.48 -24.51
CA GLY A 267 -40.37 -11.37 -25.12
C GLY A 267 -39.80 -10.80 -26.43
N LEU A 268 -39.71 -9.47 -26.53
CA LEU A 268 -39.13 -8.74 -27.65
C LEU A 268 -37.86 -8.04 -27.17
N GLN A 269 -36.84 -7.97 -28.03
CA GLN A 269 -35.49 -7.43 -27.76
C GLN A 269 -35.45 -5.89 -27.57
N ASP A 270 -36.49 -5.29 -27.00
CA ASP A 270 -36.61 -3.83 -26.81
C ASP A 270 -36.95 -3.41 -25.37
N ASP A 271 -36.84 -4.31 -24.38
CA ASP A 271 -36.90 -4.00 -22.96
C ASP A 271 -35.57 -4.23 -22.22
N LYS A 272 -35.32 -3.40 -21.20
CA LYS A 272 -34.19 -3.58 -20.29
C LYS A 272 -34.43 -4.81 -19.42
N ASP A 273 -33.58 -5.82 -19.55
CA ASP A 273 -33.61 -7.06 -18.78
C ASP A 273 -33.18 -6.86 -17.32
N ALA A 274 -32.40 -5.81 -17.03
CA ALA A 274 -31.92 -5.54 -15.69
C ALA A 274 -31.81 -4.06 -15.32
N MET A 275 -31.92 -3.79 -14.02
CA MET A 275 -31.58 -2.52 -13.37
C MET A 275 -30.23 -2.68 -12.66
N ILE A 276 -29.43 -1.62 -12.71
CA ILE A 276 -28.17 -1.48 -11.99
C ILE A 276 -28.10 -0.07 -11.40
N GLU A 277 -27.75 0.04 -10.12
CA GLU A 277 -27.17 1.25 -9.55
C GLU A 277 -25.68 1.02 -9.33
N TYR A 278 -24.84 1.99 -9.72
CA TYR A 278 -23.39 1.87 -9.56
C TYR A 278 -22.74 3.17 -9.10
N VAL A 279 -21.55 3.03 -8.52
CA VAL A 279 -20.67 4.11 -8.06
C VAL A 279 -19.26 3.83 -8.54
N ILE A 280 -18.61 4.85 -9.10
CA ILE A 280 -17.20 4.85 -9.46
C ILE A 280 -16.48 5.81 -8.51
N THR A 281 -15.46 5.33 -7.81
CA THR A 281 -14.72 6.09 -6.78
C THR A 281 -13.24 6.11 -7.11
N THR A 282 -12.59 7.27 -7.02
CA THR A 282 -11.13 7.42 -7.10
C THR A 282 -10.54 6.99 -5.77
N ILE A 283 -9.55 6.11 -5.79
CA ILE A 283 -8.98 5.47 -4.61
C ILE A 283 -7.45 5.48 -4.67
N ASP A 284 -6.82 5.59 -3.51
CA ASP A 284 -5.37 5.46 -3.38
C ASP A 284 -4.99 3.98 -3.48
N MET A 285 -4.21 3.61 -4.49
CA MET A 285 -3.78 2.22 -4.72
C MET A 285 -2.71 1.77 -3.73
N SER A 286 -1.96 2.70 -3.14
CA SER A 286 -0.94 2.40 -2.13
C SER A 286 -1.56 1.95 -0.79
N ALA A 287 -2.85 2.24 -0.57
CA ALA A 287 -3.58 1.95 0.65
C ALA A 287 -4.28 0.58 0.69
N LEU A 288 -4.17 -0.23 -0.38
CA LEU A 288 -4.86 -1.53 -0.55
C LEU A 288 -3.94 -2.74 -0.35
#